data_AF-A0A956E5Q9-F1
#
_entry.id   AF-A0A956E5Q9-F1
#
_cell.length_a   1.000
_cell.length_b   1.000
_cell.length_c   1.000
_cell.angle_alpha   90.00
_cell.angle_beta   90.00
_cell.angle_gamma   90.00
#
_symmetry.space_group_name_H-M   'P 1'
#
loop_
_entity.id
_entity.type
_entity.pdbx_description
1 polymer ?
#
loop_
_entity_poly.entity_id
_entity_poly.type
_entity_poly.pdbx_seq_one_letter_code
_entity_poly.pdbx_strand_id
1 'polypeptide(L)'
;MRAGTMLGVGLCLLVMGCDPIGSGANEGPAWPPLSKKWYDRALESYRAADIEDAETSIDNALRITPEKEEVKLLGARVALAKLDYDRTVKLLNGVESQDARSIRGRALWYAGRIDKAADELEALLADPGVRDEWAENVAKLARRGGGRSPFTLSGLLGYGEMPRISATNMSLVIPVEVNGEEALGLVHTGYAETVVDGSGDPTWISLRFGDSRQPGASHLEVKDVPAITKDLSGLSRGLNAPIKVLLGVNLLRHIHPTFDFEGGQFVVRSFEPPPPPAATTVRVNYVKG
;
A
#
# COMPACT_ATOMS: atom_id res chain seq x y z
N MET A 1 -79.28 52.31 -22.73
CA MET A 1 -78.66 52.38 -24.06
C MET A 1 -77.48 53.35 -24.00
N ARG A 2 -76.29 52.86 -24.39
CA ARG A 2 -75.04 53.56 -24.78
C ARG A 2 -74.42 54.50 -23.73
N ALA A 3 -73.39 54.09 -22.97
CA ALA A 3 -72.01 53.71 -23.32
C ALA A 3 -71.21 54.85 -23.97
N GLY A 4 -70.31 55.45 -23.18
CA GLY A 4 -69.35 56.47 -23.57
C GLY A 4 -67.98 56.17 -22.94
N THR A 5 -67.02 55.98 -23.82
CA THR A 5 -65.60 55.61 -23.71
C THR A 5 -64.78 56.55 -22.81
N MET A 6 -63.86 56.00 -22.01
CA MET A 6 -62.60 56.69 -21.68
C MET A 6 -61.42 55.71 -21.76
N LEU A 7 -60.48 56.09 -22.62
CA LEU A 7 -59.20 55.44 -22.92
C LEU A 7 -58.17 55.97 -21.91
N GLY A 8 -57.43 55.08 -21.25
CA GLY A 8 -56.29 55.44 -20.38
C GLY A 8 -55.16 54.45 -20.59
N VAL A 9 -54.13 54.85 -21.34
CA VAL A 9 -52.87 54.15 -21.51
C VAL A 9 -51.78 55.03 -20.91
N GLY A 10 -50.87 54.44 -20.12
CA GLY A 10 -49.54 55.04 -19.95
C GLY A 10 -48.75 54.65 -18.71
N LEU A 11 -47.74 53.80 -18.96
CA LEU A 11 -46.37 53.89 -18.41
C LEU A 11 -46.08 53.24 -17.04
N CYS A 12 -45.63 51.98 -17.07
CA CYS A 12 -44.80 51.38 -16.01
C CYS A 12 -43.32 51.37 -16.45
N LEU A 13 -42.48 52.01 -15.63
CA LEU A 13 -41.02 52.03 -15.71
C LEU A 13 -40.43 50.65 -15.39
N LEU A 14 -39.50 50.17 -16.22
CA LEU A 14 -38.56 49.11 -15.87
C LEU A 14 -37.18 49.75 -15.60
N VAL A 15 -36.74 49.64 -14.36
CA VAL A 15 -35.38 50.03 -13.91
C VAL A 15 -34.47 48.83 -14.16
N MET A 16 -33.55 48.93 -15.13
CA MET A 16 -32.41 48.02 -15.22
C MET A 16 -31.31 48.50 -14.27
N GLY A 17 -31.03 47.71 -13.24
CA GLY A 17 -29.87 47.89 -12.37
C GLY A 17 -28.61 47.29 -13.00
N CYS A 18 -27.52 48.05 -12.94
CA CYS A 18 -26.16 47.64 -13.25
C CYS A 18 -25.60 46.73 -12.14
N ASP A 19 -24.88 45.67 -12.50
CA ASP A 19 -23.91 45.01 -11.60
C ASP A 19 -22.48 45.43 -11.97
N PRO A 20 -21.64 45.83 -10.99
CA PRO A 20 -20.26 46.25 -11.22
C PRO A 20 -19.25 45.10 -11.10
N ILE A 21 -18.25 45.13 -11.97
CA ILE A 21 -16.81 44.89 -11.77
C ILE A 21 -16.38 44.04 -10.55
N GLY A 22 -15.77 42.88 -10.85
CA GLY A 22 -14.40 42.57 -10.39
C GLY A 22 -14.22 41.70 -9.14
N SER A 23 -13.83 40.44 -9.35
CA SER A 23 -12.68 39.82 -8.68
C SER A 23 -12.29 38.55 -9.42
N GLY A 24 -11.14 38.60 -10.11
CA GLY A 24 -10.50 37.41 -10.65
C GLY A 24 -10.07 36.50 -9.50
N ALA A 25 -10.87 35.47 -9.23
CA ALA A 25 -10.37 34.26 -8.64
C ALA A 25 -9.82 33.41 -9.78
N ASN A 26 -8.56 33.00 -9.62
CA ASN A 26 -7.88 32.07 -10.49
C ASN A 26 -8.54 30.68 -10.33
N GLU A 27 -9.75 30.49 -10.85
CA GLU A 27 -10.40 29.19 -10.93
C GLU A 27 -9.70 28.42 -12.06
N GLY A 28 -8.87 27.45 -11.70
CA GLY A 28 -8.45 26.42 -12.65
C GLY A 28 -9.67 25.84 -13.37
N PRO A 29 -9.50 25.29 -14.58
CA PRO A 29 -10.62 24.92 -15.45
C PRO A 29 -11.68 24.14 -14.66
N ALA A 30 -12.90 24.69 -14.66
CA ALA A 30 -14.02 24.16 -13.91
C ALA A 30 -14.18 22.66 -14.19
N TRP A 31 -14.17 21.86 -13.12
CA TRP A 31 -14.26 20.41 -13.19
C TRP A 31 -15.53 19.98 -13.95
N PRO A 32 -15.45 19.21 -15.05
CA PRO A 32 -16.64 18.68 -15.71
C PRO A 32 -17.55 17.95 -14.71
N PRO A 33 -18.86 18.30 -14.61
CA PRO A 33 -19.74 17.76 -13.57
C PRO A 33 -19.81 16.23 -13.54
N LEU A 34 -19.76 15.59 -14.71
CA LEU A 34 -19.76 14.12 -14.82
C LEU A 34 -18.46 13.51 -14.28
N SER A 35 -17.30 14.12 -14.61
CA SER A 35 -16.00 13.69 -14.09
C SER A 35 -15.96 13.79 -12.56
N LYS A 36 -16.52 14.87 -12.00
CA LYS A 36 -16.61 15.07 -10.55
C LYS A 36 -17.43 13.98 -9.88
N LYS A 37 -18.59 13.62 -10.44
CA LYS A 37 -19.42 12.51 -9.91
C LYS A 37 -18.68 11.18 -9.86
N TRP A 38 -17.95 10.86 -10.93
CA TRP A 38 -17.14 9.63 -10.98
C TRP A 38 -15.99 9.66 -9.96
N TYR A 39 -15.32 10.79 -9.83
CA TYR A 39 -14.28 10.98 -8.82
C TYR A 39 -14.81 10.86 -7.40
N ASP A 40 -15.92 11.54 -7.08
CA ASP A 40 -16.51 11.53 -5.73
C ASP A 40 -16.91 10.10 -5.33
N ARG A 41 -17.51 9.33 -6.26
CA ARG A 41 -17.80 7.90 -6.06
C ARG A 41 -16.52 7.10 -5.85
N ALA A 42 -15.51 7.28 -6.70
CA ALA A 42 -14.24 6.57 -6.57
C ALA A 42 -13.59 6.82 -5.20
N LEU A 43 -13.65 8.07 -4.72
CA LEU A 43 -13.09 8.47 -3.43
C LEU A 43 -13.85 7.83 -2.27
N GLU A 44 -15.18 7.77 -2.35
CA GLU A 44 -16.04 7.11 -1.36
C GLU A 44 -15.75 5.61 -1.32
N SER A 45 -15.75 4.93 -2.46
CA SER A 45 -15.47 3.49 -2.56
C SER A 45 -14.05 3.15 -2.09
N TYR A 46 -13.06 3.98 -2.42
CA TYR A 46 -11.69 3.80 -1.93
C TYR A 46 -11.61 3.91 -0.39
N ARG A 47 -12.30 4.89 0.20
CA ARG A 47 -12.37 5.05 1.67
C ARG A 47 -13.11 3.90 2.35
N ALA A 48 -14.10 3.32 1.69
CA ALA A 48 -14.82 2.13 2.14
C ALA A 48 -14.04 0.82 1.88
N ALA A 49 -12.83 0.89 1.29
CA ALA A 49 -12.03 -0.25 0.86
C ALA A 49 -12.71 -1.15 -0.20
N ASP A 50 -13.72 -0.63 -0.90
CA ASP A 50 -14.27 -1.25 -2.12
C ASP A 50 -13.39 -0.86 -3.33
N ILE A 51 -12.26 -1.55 -3.45
CA ILE A 51 -11.22 -1.24 -4.43
C ILE A 51 -11.67 -1.52 -5.88
N GLU A 52 -12.59 -2.47 -6.08
CA GLU A 52 -13.10 -2.81 -7.41
C GLU A 52 -14.04 -1.71 -7.95
N ASP A 53 -14.95 -1.20 -7.11
CA ASP A 53 -15.79 -0.07 -7.49
C ASP A 53 -14.98 1.22 -7.62
N ALA A 54 -13.98 1.42 -6.73
CA ALA A 54 -13.08 2.57 -6.81
C ALA A 54 -12.32 2.62 -8.14
N GLU A 55 -11.80 1.48 -8.61
CA GLU A 55 -11.12 1.35 -9.91
C GLU A 55 -12.07 1.66 -11.06
N THR A 56 -13.23 1.03 -11.08
CA THR A 56 -14.20 1.25 -12.16
C THR A 56 -14.61 2.72 -12.24
N SER A 57 -14.81 3.35 -11.07
CA SER A 57 -15.23 4.75 -10.99
C SER A 57 -14.10 5.71 -11.38
N ILE A 58 -12.86 5.49 -10.90
CA ILE A 58 -11.74 6.38 -11.21
C ILE A 58 -11.32 6.29 -12.68
N ASP A 59 -11.50 5.13 -13.32
CA ASP A 59 -11.25 4.95 -14.75
C ASP A 59 -12.18 5.80 -15.60
N ASN A 60 -13.45 5.91 -15.18
CA ASN A 60 -14.39 6.79 -15.85
C ASN A 60 -14.03 8.27 -15.69
N ALA A 61 -13.56 8.68 -14.50
CA ALA A 61 -13.06 10.05 -14.30
C ALA A 61 -11.80 10.33 -15.14
N LEU A 62 -10.83 9.41 -15.16
CA LEU A 62 -9.59 9.50 -15.94
C LEU A 62 -9.85 9.60 -17.46
N ARG A 63 -10.90 8.95 -17.98
CA ARG A 63 -11.29 9.08 -19.40
C ARG A 63 -11.79 10.47 -19.75
N ILE A 64 -12.40 11.18 -18.80
CA ILE A 64 -13.02 12.49 -19.04
C ILE A 64 -12.03 13.63 -18.73
N THR A 65 -11.18 13.45 -17.71
CA THR A 65 -10.27 14.50 -17.23
C THR A 65 -8.90 13.90 -16.86
N PRO A 66 -8.15 13.35 -17.84
CA PRO A 66 -6.90 12.63 -17.59
C PRO A 66 -5.76 13.52 -17.06
N GLU A 67 -5.80 14.82 -17.30
CA GLU A 67 -4.77 15.79 -16.95
C GLU A 67 -4.85 16.26 -15.49
N LYS A 68 -6.03 16.14 -14.86
CA LYS A 68 -6.28 16.65 -13.52
C LYS A 68 -5.52 15.83 -12.47
N GLU A 69 -4.71 16.51 -11.68
CA GLU A 69 -3.79 15.89 -10.72
C GLU A 69 -4.53 15.05 -9.68
N GLU A 70 -5.62 15.56 -9.10
CA GLU A 70 -6.37 14.85 -8.07
C GLU A 70 -6.94 13.52 -8.58
N VAL A 71 -7.36 13.49 -9.85
CA VAL A 71 -7.86 12.28 -10.51
C VAL A 71 -6.72 11.28 -10.73
N LYS A 72 -5.54 11.74 -11.16
CA LYS A 72 -4.34 10.91 -11.28
C LYS A 72 -3.88 10.35 -9.94
N LEU A 73 -3.86 11.17 -8.89
CA LEU A 73 -3.46 10.78 -7.53
C LEU A 73 -4.39 9.68 -6.98
N LEU A 74 -5.71 9.86 -7.08
CA LEU A 74 -6.66 8.84 -6.64
C LEU A 74 -6.53 7.56 -7.48
N GLY A 75 -6.39 7.68 -8.80
CA GLY A 75 -6.17 6.53 -9.67
C GLY A 75 -4.90 5.76 -9.33
N ALA A 76 -3.83 6.48 -8.99
CA ALA A 76 -2.56 5.89 -8.58
C ALA A 76 -2.66 5.19 -7.22
N ARG A 77 -3.38 5.76 -6.25
CA ARG A 77 -3.65 5.11 -4.95
C ARG A 77 -4.45 3.81 -5.13
N VAL A 78 -5.48 3.84 -5.98
CA VAL A 78 -6.27 2.65 -6.32
C VAL A 78 -5.41 1.59 -7.00
N ALA A 79 -4.59 1.97 -7.99
CA ALA A 79 -3.68 1.05 -8.66
C ALA A 79 -2.66 0.43 -7.69
N LEU A 80 -2.07 1.24 -6.79
CA LEU A 80 -1.15 0.76 -5.76
C LEU A 80 -1.83 -0.23 -4.81
N ALA A 81 -3.08 0.05 -4.41
CA ALA A 81 -3.86 -0.85 -3.56
C ALA A 81 -4.09 -2.23 -4.20
N LYS A 82 -4.23 -2.25 -5.52
CA LYS A 82 -4.33 -3.46 -6.35
C LYS A 82 -2.97 -4.11 -6.69
N LEU A 83 -1.87 -3.53 -6.20
CA LEU A 83 -0.50 -3.96 -6.51
C LEU A 83 -0.11 -3.78 -7.98
N ASP A 84 -0.81 -2.91 -8.72
CA ASP A 84 -0.46 -2.52 -10.09
C ASP A 84 0.53 -1.35 -10.05
N TYR A 85 1.79 -1.70 -9.79
CA TYR A 85 2.87 -0.73 -9.60
C TYR A 85 3.20 0.02 -10.90
N ASP A 86 3.12 -0.65 -12.05
CA ASP A 86 3.40 -0.02 -13.34
C ASP A 86 2.37 1.02 -13.70
N ARG A 87 1.09 0.72 -13.48
CA ARG A 87 0.02 1.70 -13.66
C ARG A 87 0.14 2.85 -12.70
N THR A 88 0.50 2.59 -11.44
CA THR A 88 0.76 3.63 -10.44
C THR A 88 1.81 4.62 -10.94
N VAL A 89 2.97 4.12 -11.37
CA VAL A 89 4.06 4.96 -11.91
C VAL A 89 3.63 5.69 -13.17
N LYS A 90 2.88 5.02 -14.08
CA LYS A 90 2.40 5.61 -15.33
C LYS A 90 1.43 6.78 -15.08
N LEU A 91 0.48 6.63 -14.16
CA LEU A 91 -0.49 7.67 -13.82
C LEU A 91 0.17 8.92 -13.23
N LEU A 92 1.25 8.74 -12.47
CA LEU A 92 1.97 9.81 -11.80
C LEU A 92 3.12 10.38 -12.62
N ASN A 93 3.24 10.02 -13.90
CA ASN A 93 4.28 10.56 -14.76
C ASN A 93 4.07 12.09 -14.96
N GLY A 94 5.11 12.87 -14.68
CA GLY A 94 5.10 14.33 -14.73
C GLY A 94 4.30 15.02 -13.62
N VAL A 95 3.89 14.30 -12.56
CA VAL A 95 3.27 14.88 -11.37
C VAL A 95 4.31 14.96 -10.26
N GLU A 96 4.64 16.19 -9.84
CA GLU A 96 5.79 16.48 -8.96
C GLU A 96 5.40 16.82 -7.51
N SER A 97 4.11 16.78 -7.18
CA SER A 97 3.64 17.01 -5.83
C SER A 97 4.17 15.97 -4.84
N GLN A 98 4.27 16.37 -3.57
CA GLN A 98 4.70 15.52 -2.47
C GLN A 98 3.93 14.18 -2.43
N ASP A 99 2.62 14.24 -2.60
CA ASP A 99 1.75 13.06 -2.66
C ASP A 99 2.11 12.13 -3.81
N ALA A 100 2.36 12.67 -5.01
CA ALA A 100 2.77 11.89 -6.16
C ALA A 100 4.12 11.20 -5.93
N ARG A 101 5.11 11.92 -5.39
CA ARG A 101 6.43 11.34 -5.06
C ARG A 101 6.30 10.22 -4.04
N SER A 102 5.50 10.43 -3.01
CA SER A 102 5.23 9.44 -1.95
C SER A 102 4.62 8.14 -2.48
N ILE A 103 3.59 8.25 -3.32
CA ILE A 103 2.92 7.09 -3.93
C ILE A 103 3.84 6.41 -4.96
N ARG A 104 4.54 7.20 -5.79
CA ARG A 104 5.45 6.68 -6.81
C ARG A 104 6.64 5.96 -6.21
N GLY A 105 7.23 6.51 -5.13
CA GLY A 105 8.31 5.88 -4.38
C GLY A 105 7.91 4.53 -3.80
N ARG A 106 6.72 4.43 -3.19
CA ARG A 106 6.13 3.14 -2.73
C ARG A 106 5.98 2.14 -3.87
N ALA A 107 5.43 2.57 -5.00
CA ALA A 107 5.24 1.69 -6.17
C ALA A 107 6.58 1.19 -6.74
N LEU A 108 7.58 2.08 -6.87
CA LEU A 108 8.91 1.71 -7.34
C LEU A 108 9.59 0.71 -6.39
N TRP A 109 9.47 0.95 -5.08
CA TRP A 109 9.99 0.07 -4.05
C TRP A 109 9.38 -1.33 -4.13
N TYR A 110 8.05 -1.43 -4.13
CA TYR A 110 7.37 -2.73 -4.19
C TYR A 110 7.50 -3.43 -5.54
N ALA A 111 7.77 -2.70 -6.62
CA ALA A 111 8.15 -3.27 -7.91
C ALA A 111 9.60 -3.75 -7.97
N GLY A 112 10.39 -3.62 -6.89
CA GLY A 112 11.81 -3.99 -6.86
C GLY A 112 12.71 -3.04 -7.65
N ARG A 113 12.25 -1.85 -8.03
CA ARG A 113 13.02 -0.83 -8.76
C ARG A 113 13.84 0.02 -7.78
N ILE A 114 14.79 -0.62 -7.12
CA ILE A 114 15.47 -0.10 -5.92
C ILE A 114 16.12 1.27 -6.13
N ASP A 115 16.93 1.43 -7.18
CA ASP A 115 17.64 2.70 -7.41
C ASP A 115 16.68 3.86 -7.64
N LYS A 116 15.62 3.63 -8.44
CA LYS A 116 14.59 4.63 -8.71
C LYS A 116 13.78 4.96 -7.46
N ALA A 117 13.50 3.98 -6.61
CA ALA A 117 12.82 4.19 -5.35
C ALA A 117 13.66 5.06 -4.40
N ALA A 118 14.97 4.81 -4.33
CA ALA A 118 15.89 5.64 -3.54
C ALA A 118 15.84 7.10 -3.99
N ASP A 119 16.02 7.34 -5.29
CA ASP A 119 16.02 8.71 -5.84
C ASP A 119 14.69 9.44 -5.60
N GLU A 120 13.56 8.74 -5.77
CA GLU A 120 12.23 9.30 -5.57
C GLU A 120 11.96 9.66 -4.11
N LEU A 121 12.31 8.77 -3.18
CA LEU A 121 12.08 8.97 -1.74
C LEU A 121 13.04 9.99 -1.14
N GLU A 122 14.29 10.06 -1.60
CA GLU A 122 15.22 11.12 -1.20
C GLU A 122 14.76 12.49 -1.69
N ALA A 123 14.24 12.59 -2.92
CA ALA A 123 13.65 13.83 -3.42
C ALA A 123 12.40 14.25 -2.63
N LEU A 124 11.59 13.30 -2.19
CA LEU A 124 10.48 13.54 -1.27
C LEU A 124 10.98 14.08 0.08
N LEU A 125 12.00 13.44 0.68
CA LEU A 125 12.54 13.80 2.00
C LEU A 125 13.40 15.07 1.99
N ALA A 126 13.76 15.59 0.81
CA ALA A 126 14.42 16.88 0.69
C ALA A 126 13.50 18.06 1.06
N ASP A 127 12.18 17.86 1.05
CA ASP A 127 11.22 18.84 1.57
C ASP A 127 11.20 18.79 3.11
N PRO A 128 11.59 19.87 3.82
CA PRO A 128 11.61 19.91 5.29
C PRO A 128 10.22 19.79 5.94
N GLY A 129 9.14 19.95 5.17
CA GLY A 129 7.76 19.74 5.63
C GLY A 129 7.37 18.26 5.72
N VAL A 130 8.14 17.36 5.08
CA VAL A 130 7.85 15.92 5.08
C VAL A 130 8.35 15.26 6.36
N ARG A 131 7.47 14.50 7.00
CA ARG A 131 7.80 13.61 8.13
C ARG A 131 7.17 12.25 7.86
N ASP A 132 7.89 11.40 7.15
CA ASP A 132 7.46 10.04 6.80
C ASP A 132 8.54 9.04 7.22
N GLU A 133 8.37 8.43 8.41
CA GLU A 133 9.30 7.44 8.98
C GLU A 133 9.51 6.24 8.05
N TRP A 134 8.47 5.85 7.30
CA TRP A 134 8.60 4.77 6.33
C TRP A 134 9.53 5.20 5.19
N ALA A 135 9.31 6.39 4.63
CA ALA A 135 10.14 6.89 3.54
C ALA A 135 11.61 7.05 3.97
N GLU A 136 11.87 7.55 5.18
CA GLU A 136 13.23 7.66 5.74
C GLU A 136 13.95 6.31 5.81
N ASN A 137 13.27 5.30 6.34
CA ASN A 137 13.84 3.96 6.47
C ASN A 137 14.04 3.28 5.12
N VAL A 138 13.06 3.40 4.22
CA VAL A 138 13.10 2.77 2.91
C VAL A 138 14.10 3.46 1.98
N ALA A 139 14.26 4.77 2.02
CA ALA A 139 15.31 5.48 1.27
C ALA A 139 16.71 4.97 1.66
N LYS A 140 16.98 4.83 2.97
CA LYS A 140 18.23 4.24 3.47
C LYS A 140 18.44 2.80 2.98
N LEU A 141 17.40 1.95 3.05
CA LEU A 141 17.46 0.58 2.55
C LEU A 141 17.77 0.54 1.06
N ALA A 142 17.03 1.33 0.29
CA ALA A 142 17.13 1.36 -1.16
C ALA A 142 18.53 1.81 -1.60
N ARG A 143 19.07 2.87 -0.98
CA ARG A 143 20.42 3.36 -1.28
C ARG A 143 21.51 2.32 -0.95
N ARG A 144 21.35 1.55 0.13
CA ARG A 144 22.26 0.44 0.49
C ARG A 144 22.03 -0.83 -0.34
N GLY A 145 20.88 -0.93 -0.99
CA GLY A 145 20.42 -2.09 -1.73
C GLY A 145 20.65 -2.03 -3.23
N GLY A 146 21.41 -1.04 -3.73
CA GLY A 146 21.71 -0.90 -5.16
C GLY A 146 22.20 -2.22 -5.78
N GLY A 147 21.57 -2.62 -6.88
CA GLY A 147 21.85 -3.89 -7.58
C GLY A 147 21.26 -5.16 -6.95
N ARG A 148 20.57 -5.08 -5.80
CA ARG A 148 19.85 -6.23 -5.22
C ARG A 148 18.53 -6.48 -5.93
N SER A 149 18.08 -7.73 -5.88
CA SER A 149 16.73 -8.15 -6.31
C SER A 149 15.97 -8.65 -5.09
N PRO A 150 15.06 -7.83 -4.52
CA PRO A 150 14.36 -8.19 -3.29
C PRO A 150 13.65 -9.54 -3.38
N PHE A 151 13.62 -10.26 -2.26
CA PHE A 151 12.90 -11.53 -2.12
C PHE A 151 13.35 -12.62 -3.10
N THR A 152 14.66 -12.71 -3.39
CA THR A 152 15.19 -13.79 -4.21
C THR A 152 15.01 -15.14 -3.49
N LEU A 153 14.20 -16.03 -4.05
CA LEU A 153 13.85 -17.32 -3.45
C LEU A 153 14.80 -18.43 -3.88
N SER A 154 15.11 -19.33 -2.95
CA SER A 154 15.83 -20.59 -3.19
C SER A 154 15.16 -21.73 -2.42
N GLY A 155 15.00 -22.88 -3.06
CA GLY A 155 14.18 -23.98 -2.54
C GLY A 155 12.72 -23.87 -2.99
N LEU A 156 11.95 -24.96 -2.80
CA LEU A 156 10.57 -25.07 -3.28
C LEU A 156 9.54 -24.91 -2.17
N LEU A 157 9.85 -25.42 -0.98
CA LEU A 157 8.92 -25.61 0.12
C LEU A 157 9.68 -25.52 1.43
N GLY A 158 9.14 -24.80 2.40
CA GLY A 158 9.55 -24.87 3.79
C GLY A 158 8.32 -25.07 4.67
N TYR A 159 8.42 -25.90 5.70
CA TYR A 159 7.36 -26.02 6.69
C TYR A 159 7.91 -26.15 8.10
N GLY A 160 7.17 -25.66 9.08
CA GLY A 160 7.51 -25.77 10.49
C GLY A 160 6.26 -25.84 11.35
N GLU A 161 6.41 -26.47 12.52
CA GLU A 161 5.37 -26.45 13.54
C GLU A 161 5.28 -25.06 14.17
N MET A 162 4.08 -24.54 14.31
CA MET A 162 3.80 -23.27 14.98
C MET A 162 3.83 -23.49 16.50
N PRO A 163 4.74 -22.84 17.26
CA PRO A 163 4.78 -22.99 18.70
C PRO A 163 3.48 -22.53 19.35
N ARG A 164 2.98 -23.33 20.28
CA ARG A 164 1.83 -22.96 21.12
C ARG A 164 2.33 -22.14 22.30
N ILE A 165 2.22 -20.82 22.16
CA ILE A 165 2.74 -19.88 23.16
C ILE A 165 1.70 -19.61 24.26
N SER A 166 0.41 -19.72 23.93
CA SER A 166 -0.68 -19.65 24.90
C SER A 166 -1.73 -20.71 24.58
N ALA A 167 -2.34 -21.28 25.63
CA ALA A 167 -3.43 -22.26 25.50
C ALA A 167 -4.72 -21.65 24.93
N THR A 168 -4.86 -20.32 24.95
CA THR A 168 -6.11 -19.61 24.61
C THR A 168 -6.05 -18.77 23.34
N ASN A 169 -4.86 -18.46 22.83
CA ASN A 169 -4.69 -17.64 21.64
C ASN A 169 -3.90 -18.41 20.57
N MET A 170 -4.45 -18.52 19.37
CA MET A 170 -3.69 -18.95 18.19
C MET A 170 -2.67 -17.86 17.86
N SER A 171 -1.45 -18.02 18.37
CA SER A 171 -0.33 -17.16 18.01
C SER A 171 0.21 -17.59 16.65
N LEU A 172 0.25 -16.67 15.68
CA LEU A 172 0.92 -16.89 14.38
C LEU A 172 2.44 -16.76 14.51
N VAL A 173 3.00 -17.39 15.55
CA VAL A 173 4.44 -17.44 15.77
C VAL A 173 4.98 -18.67 15.08
N ILE A 174 6.11 -18.51 14.42
CA ILE A 174 6.74 -19.54 13.63
C ILE A 174 8.24 -19.60 13.92
N PRO A 175 8.87 -20.78 13.82
CA PRO A 175 10.31 -20.89 13.76
C PRO A 175 10.80 -20.35 12.41
N VAL A 176 11.86 -19.56 12.44
CA VAL A 176 12.49 -18.99 11.25
C VAL A 176 13.97 -18.77 11.56
N GLU A 177 14.83 -18.88 10.56
CA GLU A 177 16.20 -18.41 10.72
C GLU A 177 16.36 -17.03 10.09
N VAL A 178 17.03 -16.13 10.81
CA VAL A 178 17.35 -14.78 10.37
C VAL A 178 18.86 -14.69 10.24
N ASN A 179 19.36 -14.45 9.02
CA ASN A 179 20.81 -14.43 8.74
C ASN A 179 21.56 -15.68 9.22
N GLY A 180 20.90 -16.84 9.20
CA GLY A 180 21.45 -18.12 9.64
C GLY A 180 21.35 -18.39 11.15
N GLU A 181 20.79 -17.46 11.93
CA GLU A 181 20.53 -17.66 13.36
C GLU A 181 19.07 -18.07 13.60
N GLU A 182 18.84 -19.10 14.41
CA GLU A 182 17.50 -19.53 14.79
C GLU A 182 16.76 -18.46 15.59
N ALA A 183 15.50 -18.23 15.23
CA ALA A 183 14.65 -17.19 15.78
C ALA A 183 13.17 -17.62 15.82
N LEU A 184 12.37 -16.84 16.56
CA LEU A 184 10.92 -16.87 16.44
C LEU A 184 10.44 -15.63 15.69
N GLY A 185 9.67 -15.87 14.64
CA GLY A 185 9.00 -14.85 13.87
C GLY A 185 7.51 -14.77 14.21
N LEU A 186 6.93 -13.58 14.20
CA LEU A 186 5.48 -13.37 14.29
C LEU A 186 4.94 -12.91 12.95
N VAL A 187 3.91 -13.57 12.41
CA VAL A 187 3.20 -13.05 11.24
C VAL A 187 2.41 -11.80 11.63
N HIS A 188 2.73 -10.66 11.01
CA HIS A 188 2.13 -9.38 11.38
C HIS A 188 1.77 -8.54 10.15
N THR A 189 0.51 -8.63 9.72
CA THR A 189 -0.01 -7.93 8.53
C THR A 189 -0.17 -6.42 8.69
N GLY A 190 0.00 -5.89 9.91
CA GLY A 190 0.01 -4.44 10.17
C GLY A 190 1.30 -3.71 9.75
N TYR A 191 2.35 -4.44 9.36
CA TYR A 191 3.57 -3.88 8.78
C TYR A 191 3.70 -4.32 7.33
N ALA A 192 4.16 -3.41 6.46
CA ALA A 192 4.41 -3.76 5.07
C ALA A 192 5.73 -4.52 4.93
N GLU A 193 6.79 -3.98 5.51
CA GLU A 193 8.14 -4.53 5.55
C GLU A 193 8.32 -5.52 6.69
N THR A 194 9.30 -6.39 6.52
CA THR A 194 9.80 -7.22 7.64
C THR A 194 10.37 -6.30 8.72
N VAL A 195 10.13 -6.63 9.98
CA VAL A 195 10.71 -5.87 11.12
C VAL A 195 11.62 -6.80 11.90
N VAL A 196 12.86 -6.40 12.18
CA VAL A 196 13.80 -7.16 13.02
C VAL A 196 14.00 -6.48 14.36
N ASP A 197 14.15 -7.29 15.40
CA ASP A 197 14.45 -6.82 16.76
C ASP A 197 15.83 -6.15 16.83
N GLY A 198 15.88 -4.89 17.28
CA GLY A 198 17.13 -4.16 17.47
C GLY A 198 16.96 -2.65 17.56
N SER A 199 18.09 -1.93 17.60
CA SER A 199 18.15 -0.46 17.74
C SER A 199 19.00 0.24 16.67
N GLY A 200 19.25 -0.43 15.55
CA GLY A 200 20.08 0.07 14.46
C GLY A 200 19.32 0.67 13.28
N ASP A 201 20.05 1.00 12.22
CA ASP A 201 19.44 1.35 10.93
C ASP A 201 18.73 0.15 10.29
N PRO A 202 17.82 0.38 9.35
CA PRO A 202 17.29 -0.65 8.47
C PRO A 202 18.39 -1.42 7.72
N THR A 203 18.13 -2.71 7.48
CA THR A 203 19.09 -3.62 6.87
C THR A 203 18.44 -4.63 5.93
N TRP A 204 19.24 -5.28 5.10
CA TRP A 204 18.84 -6.40 4.26
C TRP A 204 19.21 -7.71 4.96
N ILE A 205 18.25 -8.62 5.07
CA ILE A 205 18.44 -9.92 5.75
C ILE A 205 18.17 -11.09 4.81
N SER A 206 18.64 -12.28 5.21
CA SER A 206 18.11 -13.54 4.68
C SER A 206 17.18 -14.19 5.71
N LEU A 207 16.13 -14.81 5.21
CA LEU A 207 15.21 -15.61 6.01
C LEU A 207 15.23 -17.05 5.50
N ARG A 208 15.19 -18.02 6.40
CA ARG A 208 14.99 -19.42 6.03
C ARG A 208 13.86 -20.04 6.84
N PHE A 209 12.95 -20.70 6.14
CA PHE A 209 11.82 -21.42 6.70
C PHE A 209 12.01 -22.92 6.45
N GLY A 210 11.57 -23.74 7.40
CA GLY A 210 11.82 -25.18 7.39
C GLY A 210 12.67 -25.61 8.58
N ASP A 211 12.44 -26.81 9.10
CA ASP A 211 13.23 -27.35 10.21
C ASP A 211 14.65 -27.69 9.73
N SER A 212 15.61 -26.85 10.12
CA SER A 212 17.02 -27.00 9.79
C SER A 212 17.69 -28.18 10.48
N ARG A 213 17.07 -28.71 11.53
CA ARG A 213 17.62 -29.80 12.35
C ARG A 213 17.27 -31.17 11.81
N GLN A 214 16.36 -31.27 10.84
CA GLN A 214 16.00 -32.51 10.17
C GLN A 214 16.79 -32.69 8.87
N PRO A 215 17.73 -33.67 8.81
CA PRO A 215 18.44 -33.99 7.58
C PRO A 215 17.46 -34.36 6.46
N GLY A 216 17.54 -33.67 5.32
CA GLY A 216 16.64 -33.89 4.18
C GLY A 216 15.30 -33.13 4.25
N ALA A 217 15.08 -32.30 5.28
CA ALA A 217 13.91 -31.44 5.34
C ALA A 217 13.93 -30.39 4.22
N SER A 218 12.77 -30.19 3.61
CA SER A 218 12.57 -29.13 2.63
C SER A 218 12.63 -27.77 3.34
N HIS A 219 13.43 -26.86 2.79
CA HIS A 219 13.50 -25.48 3.25
C HIS A 219 13.25 -24.50 2.10
N LEU A 220 12.75 -23.33 2.47
CA LEU A 220 12.65 -22.17 1.60
C LEU A 220 13.54 -21.07 2.18
N GLU A 221 14.52 -20.63 1.40
CA GLU A 221 15.35 -19.47 1.72
C GLU A 221 14.87 -18.26 0.90
N VAL A 222 14.80 -17.11 1.56
CA VAL A 222 14.46 -15.82 0.97
C VAL A 222 15.64 -14.89 1.23
N LYS A 223 16.33 -14.51 0.17
CA LYS A 223 17.45 -13.56 0.21
C LYS A 223 16.97 -12.15 -0.10
N ASP A 224 17.77 -11.17 0.30
CA ASP A 224 17.51 -9.75 0.05
C ASP A 224 16.12 -9.34 0.56
N VAL A 225 15.79 -9.73 1.78
CA VAL A 225 14.57 -9.29 2.45
C VAL A 225 14.84 -7.92 3.07
N PRO A 226 14.14 -6.86 2.66
CA PRO A 226 14.26 -5.56 3.31
C PRO A 226 13.65 -5.63 4.72
N ALA A 227 14.39 -5.15 5.71
CA ALA A 227 13.98 -5.17 7.09
C ALA A 227 14.17 -3.81 7.78
N ILE A 228 13.12 -3.37 8.48
CA ILE A 228 13.17 -2.22 9.38
C ILE A 228 13.57 -2.71 10.77
N THR A 229 14.43 -1.97 11.45
CA THR A 229 14.88 -2.33 12.79
C THR A 229 14.03 -1.62 13.85
N LYS A 230 13.40 -2.37 14.76
CA LYS A 230 12.60 -1.82 15.88
C LYS A 230 12.80 -2.66 17.15
N ASP A 231 12.61 -2.06 18.32
CA ASP A 231 12.62 -2.80 19.58
C ASP A 231 11.35 -3.66 19.71
N LEU A 232 11.52 -4.99 19.74
CA LEU A 232 10.43 -5.97 19.89
C LEU A 232 10.34 -6.53 21.32
N SER A 233 11.11 -6.00 22.28
CA SER A 233 11.14 -6.49 23.66
C SER A 233 9.77 -6.39 24.37
N GLY A 234 9.00 -5.34 24.10
CA GLY A 234 7.65 -5.17 24.63
C GLY A 234 6.70 -6.25 24.14
N LEU A 235 6.73 -6.53 22.83
CA LEU A 235 5.94 -7.60 22.21
C LEU A 235 6.35 -8.97 22.74
N SER A 236 7.65 -9.24 22.81
CA SER A 236 8.20 -10.51 23.31
C SER A 236 7.75 -10.80 24.74
N ARG A 237 7.77 -9.80 25.63
CA ARG A 237 7.24 -9.91 26.99
C ARG A 237 5.74 -10.17 27.01
N GLY A 238 4.98 -9.46 26.18
CA GLY A 238 3.53 -9.63 26.08
C GLY A 238 3.10 -11.01 25.61
N LEU A 239 3.89 -11.61 24.71
CA LEU A 239 3.66 -12.97 24.22
C LEU A 239 4.34 -14.04 25.08
N ASN A 240 5.22 -13.69 26.01
CA ASN A 240 6.06 -14.66 26.73
C ASN A 240 6.87 -15.57 25.77
N ALA A 241 7.37 -14.98 24.68
CA ALA A 241 8.19 -15.66 23.67
C ALA A 241 9.22 -14.69 23.08
N PRO A 242 10.47 -15.12 22.80
CA PRO A 242 11.52 -14.25 22.27
C PRO A 242 11.31 -13.98 20.77
N ILE A 243 10.41 -13.05 20.42
CA ILE A 243 10.14 -12.67 19.04
C ILE A 243 11.28 -11.79 18.52
N LYS A 244 11.93 -12.25 17.44
CA LYS A 244 13.07 -11.56 16.81
C LYS A 244 12.74 -10.95 15.46
N VAL A 245 11.64 -11.34 14.85
CA VAL A 245 11.23 -10.81 13.54
C VAL A 245 9.71 -10.75 13.43
N LEU A 246 9.19 -9.69 12.80
CA LEU A 246 7.81 -9.59 12.33
C LEU A 246 7.80 -9.80 10.83
N LEU A 247 6.98 -10.73 10.36
CA LEU A 247 6.82 -10.99 8.92
C LEU A 247 5.77 -10.04 8.36
N GLY A 248 6.25 -9.04 7.64
CA GLY A 248 5.42 -8.02 6.99
C GLY A 248 4.71 -8.55 5.75
N VAL A 249 3.67 -7.83 5.33
CA VAL A 249 2.79 -8.24 4.24
C VAL A 249 3.54 -8.41 2.91
N ASN A 250 4.58 -7.61 2.67
CA ASN A 250 5.31 -7.65 1.42
C ASN A 250 6.08 -8.97 1.30
N LEU A 251 6.74 -9.42 2.37
CA LEU A 251 7.37 -10.74 2.42
C LEU A 251 6.35 -11.86 2.21
N LEU A 252 5.21 -11.80 2.92
CA LEU A 252 4.18 -12.84 2.87
C LEU A 252 3.66 -13.07 1.44
N ARG A 253 3.56 -12.02 0.62
CA ARG A 253 3.14 -12.13 -0.79
C ARG A 253 4.13 -12.89 -1.67
N HIS A 254 5.41 -12.93 -1.30
CA HIS A 254 6.44 -13.61 -2.08
C HIS A 254 6.64 -15.08 -1.67
N ILE A 255 6.18 -15.48 -0.47
CA ILE A 255 6.45 -16.82 0.09
C ILE A 255 5.22 -17.73 0.14
N HIS A 256 4.09 -17.29 -0.41
CA HIS A 256 2.84 -18.07 -0.55
C HIS A 256 2.48 -18.91 0.70
N PRO A 257 2.30 -18.26 1.88
CA PRO A 257 2.12 -18.95 3.14
C PRO A 257 0.76 -19.66 3.23
N THR A 258 0.74 -20.80 3.90
CA THR A 258 -0.47 -21.49 4.35
C THR A 258 -0.39 -21.71 5.86
N PHE A 259 -1.45 -21.34 6.54
CA PHE A 259 -1.64 -21.58 7.97
C PHE A 259 -2.57 -22.76 8.13
N ASP A 260 -2.02 -23.90 8.54
CA ASP A 260 -2.82 -25.05 8.96
C ASP A 260 -3.01 -24.98 10.48
N PHE A 261 -4.16 -24.47 10.91
CA PHE A 261 -4.48 -24.35 12.34
C PHE A 261 -4.78 -25.70 12.99
N GLU A 262 -5.28 -26.67 12.24
CA GLU A 262 -5.61 -28.00 12.77
C GLU A 262 -4.33 -28.82 12.97
N GLY A 263 -3.47 -28.84 11.95
CA GLY A 263 -2.14 -29.46 12.03
C GLY A 263 -1.12 -28.65 12.84
N GLY A 264 -1.42 -27.37 13.13
CA GLY A 264 -0.49 -26.47 13.80
C GLY A 264 0.76 -26.17 12.96
N GLN A 265 0.63 -26.14 11.64
CA GLN A 265 1.74 -26.00 10.71
C GLN A 265 1.71 -24.65 9.98
N PHE A 266 2.90 -24.12 9.75
CA PHE A 266 3.14 -23.02 8.83
C PHE A 266 3.91 -23.53 7.64
N VAL A 267 3.35 -23.36 6.44
CA VAL A 267 3.94 -23.85 5.19
C VAL A 267 4.16 -22.68 4.24
N VAL A 268 5.34 -22.59 3.66
CA VAL A 268 5.71 -21.56 2.67
C VAL A 268 6.25 -22.19 1.40
N ARG A 269 6.02 -21.54 0.27
CA ARG A 269 6.32 -22.06 -1.06
C ARG A 269 6.89 -20.97 -1.94
N SER A 270 7.69 -21.37 -2.93
CA SER A 270 8.14 -20.47 -4.00
C SER A 270 7.15 -20.35 -5.16
N PHE A 271 5.98 -20.98 -5.04
CA PHE A 271 4.97 -21.08 -6.09
C PHE A 271 3.57 -20.96 -5.49
N GLU A 272 2.65 -20.49 -6.33
CA GLU A 272 1.24 -20.38 -5.96
C GLU A 272 0.64 -21.79 -5.73
N PRO A 273 0.11 -22.09 -4.53
CA PRO A 273 -0.47 -23.39 -4.26
C PRO A 273 -1.77 -23.59 -5.07
N PRO A 274 -2.10 -24.84 -5.44
CA PRO A 274 -3.43 -25.10 -6.00
C PRO A 274 -4.53 -24.71 -5.00
N PRO A 275 -5.72 -24.30 -5.48
CA PRO A 275 -6.83 -23.96 -4.60
C PRO A 275 -7.11 -25.11 -3.64
N PRO A 276 -7.10 -24.88 -2.32
CA PRO A 276 -7.26 -25.95 -1.36
C PRO A 276 -8.70 -26.49 -1.42
N PRO A 277 -8.91 -27.81 -1.35
CA PRO A 277 -10.25 -28.42 -1.43
C PRO A 277 -11.16 -28.03 -0.25
N ALA A 278 -10.60 -27.50 0.85
CA ALA A 278 -11.32 -27.08 2.05
C ALA A 278 -10.71 -25.85 2.74
N ALA A 279 -10.05 -24.92 2.02
CA ALA A 279 -9.52 -23.71 2.65
C ALA A 279 -9.91 -22.41 1.92
N THR A 280 -9.89 -21.31 2.67
CA THR A 280 -10.21 -19.98 2.17
C THR A 280 -8.94 -19.31 1.64
N THR A 281 -8.94 -18.95 0.36
CA THR A 281 -7.89 -18.08 -0.21
C THR A 281 -8.20 -16.63 0.15
N VAL A 282 -7.31 -15.99 0.90
CA VAL A 282 -7.45 -14.56 1.24
C VAL A 282 -6.58 -13.76 0.28
N ARG A 283 -7.20 -12.94 -0.57
CA ARG A 283 -6.47 -11.99 -1.41
C ARG A 283 -5.99 -10.82 -0.57
N VAL A 284 -4.70 -10.53 -0.64
CA VAL A 284 -4.07 -9.48 0.17
C VAL A 284 -3.99 -8.18 -0.63
N ASN A 285 -4.95 -7.29 -0.43
CA ASN A 285 -4.90 -5.94 -0.99
C ASN A 285 -4.04 -5.02 -0.11
N TYR A 286 -3.39 -4.02 -0.71
CA TYR A 286 -2.64 -3.01 0.06
C TYR A 286 -3.58 -1.85 0.42
N VAL A 287 -4.19 -1.93 1.61
CA VAL A 287 -5.18 -0.91 2.05
C VAL A 287 -4.53 0.24 2.84
N LYS A 288 -3.27 0.09 3.27
CA LYS A 288 -2.55 1.12 4.04
C LYS A 288 -1.10 1.29 3.59
N GLY A 289 -0.80 2.51 3.17
CA GLY A 289 0.54 3.07 2.91
C GLY A 289 0.47 4.55 2.61
#